data_AF-A0A840PJ35-F1
#
_entry.id   AF-A0A840PJ35-F1
#
_cell.length_a   1.000
_cell.length_b   1.000
_cell.length_c   1.000
_cell.angle_alpha   90.00
_cell.angle_beta   90.00
_cell.angle_gamma   90.00
#
_symmetry.space_group_name_H-M   'P 1'
#
loop_
_entity.id
_entity.type
_entity.pdbx_description
1 polymer ?
#
loop_
_entity_poly.entity_id
_entity_poly.type
_entity_poly.pdbx_seq_one_letter_code
_entity_poly.pdbx_strand_id
1 'polypeptide(L)'
;MPRSRIMIDGKPAEIDLDRLALHEGLALQRTTGMRVPQMAEGLQAQDMEAMLALVWLIMKFRMGYDEVTLDEIAEGKYVVDLTAVEIVDDQEAPGPTGADATAKTSNSSG
;
A
#
# COMPACT_ATOMS: atom_id res chain seq x y z
N MET A 1 1.44 8.55 3.64
CA MET A 1 1.85 7.16 3.34
C MET A 1 0.75 6.52 2.50
N PRO A 2 0.93 5.34 1.90
CA PRO A 2 -0.08 4.81 0.99
C PRO A 2 -1.37 4.37 1.70
N ARG A 3 -2.52 4.61 1.04
CA ARG A 3 -3.73 3.80 1.23
C ARG A 3 -3.61 2.55 0.37
N SER A 4 -4.05 1.42 0.91
CA SER A 4 -4.04 0.15 0.18
C SER A 4 -5.42 -0.43 0.10
N ARG A 5 -5.84 -0.78 -1.11
CA ARG A 5 -7.06 -1.54 -1.41
C ARG A 5 -6.68 -2.91 -1.92
N ILE A 6 -7.36 -3.95 -1.46
CA ILE A 6 -7.13 -5.34 -1.86
C ILE A 6 -8.45 -6.09 -1.94
N MET A 7 -8.52 -7.10 -2.80
CA MET A 7 -9.62 -8.05 -2.87
C MET A 7 -9.24 -9.36 -2.17
N ILE A 8 -9.99 -9.72 -1.13
CA ILE A 8 -9.79 -10.96 -0.36
C ILE A 8 -11.13 -11.71 -0.32
N ASP A 9 -11.15 -12.96 -0.77
CA ASP A 9 -12.36 -13.77 -0.90
C ASP A 9 -13.49 -13.04 -1.67
N GLY A 10 -13.11 -12.28 -2.71
CA GLY A 10 -14.04 -11.50 -3.54
C GLY A 10 -14.64 -10.27 -2.84
N LYS A 11 -14.16 -9.91 -1.64
CA LYS A 11 -14.59 -8.71 -0.90
C LYS A 11 -13.52 -7.63 -0.98
N PRO A 12 -13.88 -6.37 -1.33
CA PRO A 12 -12.94 -5.27 -1.24
C PRO A 12 -12.69 -4.93 0.23
N ALA A 13 -11.43 -4.72 0.56
CA ALA A 13 -11.03 -4.19 1.84
C ALA A 13 -10.00 -3.07 1.65
N GLU A 14 -10.06 -2.08 2.52
CA GLU A 14 -9.21 -0.90 2.48
C GLU A 14 -8.56 -0.70 3.84
N ILE A 15 -7.30 -0.27 3.83
CA ILE A 15 -6.57 0.13 5.02
C ILE A 15 -5.74 1.38 4.74
N ASP A 16 -5.76 2.28 5.71
CA ASP A 16 -4.97 3.51 5.74
C ASP A 16 -3.86 3.33 6.79
N LEU A 17 -2.62 3.23 6.32
CA LEU A 17 -1.47 2.99 7.20
C LEU A 17 -1.12 4.20 8.07
N ASP A 18 -1.53 5.41 7.68
CA ASP A 18 -1.36 6.63 8.49
C ASP A 18 -2.33 6.68 9.67
N ARG A 19 -3.43 5.91 9.60
CA ARG A 19 -4.49 5.90 10.60
C ARG A 19 -4.61 4.56 11.33
N LEU A 20 -3.53 3.77 11.30
CA LEU A 20 -3.46 2.49 12.00
C LEU A 20 -3.59 2.69 13.51
N ALA A 21 -4.46 1.91 14.17
CA ALA A 21 -4.56 2.00 15.62
C ALA A 21 -3.30 1.44 16.29
N LEU A 22 -2.91 1.96 17.47
CA LEU A 22 -1.70 1.54 18.16
C LEU A 22 -1.63 0.01 18.38
N HIS A 23 -2.75 -0.61 18.74
CA HIS A 23 -2.81 -2.05 18.98
C HIS A 23 -2.60 -2.87 17.71
N GLU A 24 -3.01 -2.37 16.54
CA GLU A 24 -2.79 -3.00 15.24
C GLU A 24 -1.32 -2.90 14.84
N GLY A 25 -0.69 -1.74 15.08
CA GLY A 25 0.74 -1.54 14.82
C GLY A 25 1.63 -2.41 15.71
N LEU A 26 1.26 -2.57 16.99
CA LEU A 26 1.93 -3.49 17.89
C LEU A 26 1.71 -4.95 17.49
N ALA A 27 0.51 -5.30 17.03
CA ALA A 27 0.20 -6.64 16.55
C ALA A 27 1.03 -6.97 15.29
N LEU A 28 1.11 -6.04 14.32
CA LEU A 28 1.98 -6.15 13.16
C LEU A 28 3.43 -6.44 13.59
N GLN A 29 4.02 -5.57 14.41
CA GLN A 29 5.42 -5.70 14.79
C GLN A 29 5.72 -7.00 15.56
N ARG A 30 4.78 -7.48 16.39
CA ARG A 30 4.95 -8.75 17.11
C ARG A 30 4.85 -9.96 16.20
N THR A 31 3.96 -9.91 15.22
CA THR A 31 3.68 -11.04 14.32
C THR A 31 4.71 -11.16 13.20
N THR A 32 5.17 -10.03 12.64
CA THR A 32 6.06 -10.02 11.46
C THR A 32 7.46 -9.51 11.74
N GLY A 33 7.68 -8.86 12.89
CA GLY A 33 8.91 -8.10 13.16
C GLY A 33 8.99 -6.74 12.43
N MET A 34 8.07 -6.43 11.53
CA MET A 34 8.08 -5.18 10.77
C MET A 34 7.44 -4.03 11.53
N ARG A 35 8.07 -2.85 11.47
CA ARG A 35 7.42 -1.59 11.86
C ARG A 35 6.58 -1.06 10.69
N VAL A 36 5.58 -0.24 11.01
CA VAL A 36 4.67 0.35 10.00
C VAL A 36 5.40 1.01 8.82
N PRO A 37 6.47 1.83 9.03
CA PRO A 37 7.19 2.41 7.90
C PRO A 37 7.88 1.37 7.00
N GLN A 38 8.42 0.29 7.58
CA GLN A 38 9.07 -0.77 6.81
C GLN A 38 8.06 -1.56 5.98
N MET A 39 6.87 -1.77 6.52
CA MET A 39 5.77 -2.37 5.76
C MET A 39 5.35 -1.46 4.60
N ALA A 40 5.21 -0.15 4.83
CA ALA A 40 4.87 0.80 3.78
C ALA A 40 5.91 0.82 2.65
N GLU A 41 7.21 0.85 2.99
CA GLU A 41 8.32 0.74 2.03
C GLU A 41 8.27 -0.58 1.27
N GLY A 42 8.05 -1.70 1.97
CA GLY A 42 7.93 -3.03 1.34
C GLY A 42 6.75 -3.12 0.38
N LEU A 43 5.60 -2.54 0.72
CA LEU A 43 4.44 -2.49 -0.16
C LEU A 43 4.74 -1.71 -1.44
N GLN A 44 5.39 -0.55 -1.34
CA GLN A 44 5.85 0.22 -2.50
C GLN A 44 6.85 -0.56 -3.36
N ALA A 45 7.70 -1.37 -2.74
CA ALA A 45 8.67 -2.25 -3.41
C ALA A 45 8.07 -3.56 -3.94
N GLN A 46 6.75 -3.79 -3.77
CA GLN A 46 6.08 -5.06 -4.09
C GLN A 46 6.70 -6.27 -3.37
N ASP A 47 7.18 -6.08 -2.15
CA ASP A 47 7.71 -7.13 -1.30
C ASP A 47 6.57 -8.08 -0.85
N MET A 48 6.76 -9.39 -1.07
CA MET A 48 5.73 -10.39 -0.78
C MET A 48 5.48 -10.58 0.73
N GLU A 49 6.48 -10.39 1.59
CA GLU A 49 6.29 -10.44 3.04
C GLU A 49 5.50 -9.23 3.52
N ALA A 50 5.75 -8.05 2.95
CA ALA A 50 4.95 -6.85 3.23
C ALA A 50 3.50 -7.01 2.75
N MET A 51 3.28 -7.60 1.57
CA MET A 51 1.94 -7.94 1.06
C MET A 51 1.23 -8.95 1.97
N LEU A 52 1.93 -10.00 2.42
CA LEU A 52 1.40 -10.99 3.35
C LEU A 52 0.97 -10.34 4.68
N ALA A 53 1.81 -9.45 5.22
CA ALA A 53 1.51 -8.71 6.44
C ALA A 53 0.29 -7.79 6.29
N LEU A 54 0.14 -7.13 5.13
CA LEU A 54 -1.00 -6.30 4.80
C LEU A 54 -2.29 -7.11 4.76
N VAL A 55 -2.29 -8.25 4.06
CA VAL A 55 -3.44 -9.17 3.99
C VAL A 55 -3.84 -9.61 5.40
N TRP A 56 -2.88 -10.03 6.22
CA TRP A 56 -3.15 -10.46 7.59
C TRP A 56 -3.77 -9.36 8.45
N LEU A 57 -3.25 -8.13 8.39
CA LEU A 57 -3.81 -6.98 9.11
C LEU A 57 -5.27 -6.74 8.72
N ILE A 58 -5.56 -6.78 7.42
CA ILE A 58 -6.91 -6.53 6.89
C ILE A 58 -7.86 -7.64 7.32
N MET A 59 -7.48 -8.91 7.14
CA MET A 59 -8.32 -10.05 7.51
C MET A 59 -8.65 -10.00 9.00
N LYS A 60 -7.63 -9.78 9.84
CA LYS A 60 -7.79 -9.76 11.30
C LYS A 60 -8.63 -8.57 11.78
N PHE A 61 -8.28 -7.35 11.37
CA PHE A 61 -8.82 -6.13 12.01
C PHE A 61 -9.91 -5.42 11.19
N ARG A 62 -10.13 -5.79 9.94
CA ARG A 62 -11.18 -5.19 9.09
C ARG A 62 -12.26 -6.19 8.70
N MET A 63 -11.92 -7.47 8.59
CA MET A 63 -12.86 -8.51 8.16
C MET A 63 -13.32 -9.46 9.28
N GLY A 64 -12.73 -9.36 10.49
CA GLY A 64 -13.16 -10.11 11.67
C GLY A 64 -12.67 -11.55 11.75
N TYR A 65 -11.57 -11.89 11.06
CA TYR A 65 -10.94 -13.21 11.16
C TYR A 65 -10.01 -13.24 12.37
N ASP A 66 -10.57 -13.39 13.57
CA ASP A 66 -9.83 -13.24 14.83
C ASP A 66 -8.68 -14.23 15.01
N GLU A 67 -8.78 -15.44 14.43
CA GLU A 67 -7.80 -16.52 14.56
C GLU A 67 -6.87 -16.69 13.36
N VAL A 68 -6.95 -15.82 12.34
CA VAL A 68 -6.10 -15.93 11.14
C VAL A 68 -4.62 -15.79 11.47
N THR A 69 -3.79 -16.68 10.90
CA THR A 69 -2.32 -16.63 11.00
C THR A 69 -1.69 -16.30 9.65
N LEU A 70 -0.41 -15.90 9.67
CA LEU A 70 0.34 -15.66 8.43
C LEU A 70 0.49 -16.95 7.61
N ASP A 71 0.75 -18.08 8.26
CA ASP A 71 0.95 -19.38 7.61
C ASP A 71 -0.29 -19.80 6.83
N GLU A 72 -1.49 -19.61 7.38
CA GLU A 72 -2.73 -19.94 6.68
C GLU A 72 -2.93 -19.12 5.40
N ILE A 73 -2.50 -17.87 5.40
CA ILE A 73 -2.55 -17.00 4.24
C ILE A 73 -1.49 -17.44 3.22
N ALA A 74 -0.27 -17.72 3.67
CA ALA A 74 0.85 -18.16 2.82
C ALA A 74 0.61 -19.54 2.17
N GLU A 75 -0.07 -20.44 2.88
CA GLU A 75 -0.51 -21.75 2.38
C GLU A 75 -1.70 -21.66 1.41
N GLY A 76 -2.28 -20.46 1.23
CA GLY A 76 -3.37 -20.22 0.29
C GLY A 76 -4.73 -20.74 0.77
N LYS A 77 -4.98 -20.80 2.09
CA LYS A 77 -6.32 -21.14 2.62
C LYS A 77 -7.38 -20.10 2.27
N TYR A 78 -6.95 -18.88 1.94
CA TYR A 78 -7.79 -17.75 1.53
C TYR A 78 -7.38 -17.28 0.15
N VAL A 79 -8.34 -16.89 -0.69
CA VAL A 79 -8.04 -16.43 -2.05
C VAL A 79 -7.75 -14.94 -2.01
N VAL A 80 -6.49 -14.59 -2.22
CA VAL A 80 -6.01 -13.20 -2.28
C VAL A 80 -5.72 -12.85 -3.73
N ASP A 81 -6.46 -11.90 -4.29
CA ASP A 81 -6.21 -11.41 -5.64
C ASP A 81 -5.21 -10.26 -5.61
N LEU A 82 -3.94 -10.60 -5.85
CA LEU A 82 -2.85 -9.62 -5.91
C LEU A 82 -2.96 -8.68 -7.11
N THR A 83 -3.70 -9.04 -8.16
CA THR A 83 -3.89 -8.16 -9.34
C THR A 83 -4.84 -6.99 -9.02
N ALA A 84 -5.63 -7.13 -7.95
CA ALA A 84 -6.54 -6.11 -7.47
C ALA A 84 -5.98 -5.32 -6.26
N VAL A 85 -4.66 -5.37 -6.05
CA VAL A 85 -3.98 -4.55 -5.03
C VAL A 85 -3.69 -3.18 -5.62
N GLU A 86 -4.34 -2.16 -5.07
CA GLU A 86 -4.07 -0.76 -5.40
C GLU A 86 -3.35 -0.11 -4.22
N ILE A 87 -2.10 0.33 -4.44
CA ILE A 87 -1.33 1.13 -3.48
C ILE A 87 -1.42 2.57 -3.97
N VAL A 88 -2.28 3.36 -3.33
CA VAL A 88 -2.49 4.78 -3.65
C VAL A 88 -1.62 5.59 -2.70
N ASP A 89 -0.56 6.20 -3.20
CA ASP A 89 0.23 7.16 -2.42
C ASP A 89 -0.47 8.53 -2.49
N ASP A 90 -0.84 9.09 -1.33
CA ASP A 90 -1.46 10.41 -1.22
C ASP A 90 -0.44 11.56 -1.43
N GLN A 91 0.69 11.31 -2.10
CA GLN A 91 1.58 12.39 -2.56
C GLN A 91 0.92 13.11 -3.74
N GLU A 92 0.10 14.11 -3.41
CA GLU A 92 -0.26 15.19 -4.31
C GLU A 92 1.03 15.74 -4.94
N ALA A 93 1.23 15.47 -6.22
CA ALA A 93 2.25 16.15 -6.99
C ALA A 93 1.75 17.57 -7.28
N PRO A 94 2.34 18.65 -6.73
CA PRO A 94 2.29 19.91 -7.43
C PRO A 94 3.18 19.73 -8.66
N GLY A 95 2.59 19.33 -9.78
CA GLY A 95 3.28 19.42 -11.06
C GLY A 95 3.73 20.87 -11.26
N PRO A 96 4.97 21.15 -11.68
CA PRO A 96 5.29 22.46 -12.24
C PRO A 96 4.49 22.59 -13.54
N THR A 97 3.35 23.28 -13.47
CA THR A 97 2.65 23.73 -14.67
C THR A 97 3.46 24.87 -15.27
N GLY A 98 3.97 24.68 -16.48
CA GLY A 98 4.52 25.76 -17.29
C GLY A 98 5.98 25.59 -17.67
N ALA A 99 6.26 24.63 -18.54
CA ALA A 99 7.27 24.86 -19.57
C ALA A 99 6.75 25.99 -20.48
N ASP A 100 7.06 27.25 -20.14
CA ASP A 100 6.88 28.35 -21.06
C ASP A 100 8.04 28.34 -22.06
N ALA A 101 7.89 27.49 -23.06
CA ALA A 101 8.73 27.48 -24.25
C ALA A 101 8.34 28.67 -25.14
N THR A 102 8.78 29.88 -24.79
CA THR A 102 8.87 30.98 -25.77
C THR A 102 10.25 30.99 -26.41
N ALA A 103 10.50 30.01 -27.26
CA ALA A 103 11.50 30.12 -28.31
C ALA A 103 10.92 31.02 -29.42
N LYS A 104 11.32 32.30 -29.44
CA LYS A 104 11.20 33.17 -30.62
C LYS A 104 12.38 34.14 -30.66
N THR A 105 13.59 33.62 -30.84
CA THR A 105 14.72 34.40 -31.33
C THR A 105 14.57 34.52 -32.85
N SER A 106 14.01 35.64 -33.28
CA SER A 106 14.01 36.05 -34.69
C SER A 106 15.45 36.33 -35.14
N ASN A 107 15.93 35.56 -36.11
CA ASN A 107 17.07 35.97 -36.94
C ASN A 107 16.61 37.11 -37.86
N SER A 108 17.23 38.29 -37.77
CA SER A 108 17.26 39.24 -38.88
C SER A 108 18.70 39.67 -39.12
N SER A 109 19.19 39.32 -40.31
CA SER A 109 20.42 39.79 -40.92
C SER A 109 20.41 41.31 -41.09
N GLY A 110 21.54 41.94 -40.80
CA GLY A 110 21.89 43.33 -41.12
C GLY A 110 23.40 43.46 -41.09
#